data_AF-A0A5J4RRZ5-F1
#
_entry.id   AF-A0A5J4RRZ5-F1
#
_cell.length_a   1.000
_cell.length_b   1.000
_cell.length_c   1.000
_cell.angle_alpha   90.00
_cell.angle_beta   90.00
_cell.angle_gamma   90.00
#
_symmetry.space_group_name_H-M   'P 1'
#
loop_
_entity.id
_entity.type
_entity.pdbx_description
1 polymer ?
#
loop_
_entity_poly.entity_id
_entity_poly.type
_entity_poly.pdbx_seq_one_letter_code
_entity_poly.pdbx_strand_id
1 'polypeptide(L)'
;LDNASGGVNFKIAEKIGLKNVQILSPKEDNLLKLVTYVPPTHADNVRNALFIAGCGNIGNYDSCSYNSEGKGTFRAKEGANPFCGAI
;
A
#
# COMPACT_ATOMS: atom_id res chain seq x y z
N LEU A 1 -2.51 21.76 3.41
CA LEU A 1 -1.93 22.27 2.15
C LEU A 1 -0.52 22.83 2.36
N ASP A 2 -0.24 23.42 3.52
CA ASP A 2 1.01 24.18 3.72
C ASP A 2 2.29 23.32 3.78
N ASN A 3 2.19 22.06 4.19
CA ASN A 3 3.32 21.12 4.32
C ASN A 3 3.32 19.99 3.27
N ALA A 4 2.84 20.27 2.06
CA ALA A 4 2.83 19.32 0.94
C ALA A 4 3.77 19.77 -0.19
N SER A 5 4.22 18.83 -1.01
CA SER A 5 4.86 19.14 -2.29
C SER A 5 3.89 19.97 -3.15
N GLY A 6 4.36 21.10 -3.67
CA GLY A 6 3.52 22.05 -4.42
C GLY A 6 2.57 22.89 -3.56
N GLY A 7 2.62 22.79 -2.23
CA GLY A 7 1.83 23.61 -1.30
C GLY A 7 2.31 25.06 -1.17
N VAL A 8 1.67 25.81 -0.28
CA VAL A 8 1.95 27.25 -0.05
C VAL A 8 3.42 27.50 0.30
N ASN A 9 3.96 26.77 1.29
CA ASN A 9 5.36 26.94 1.71
C ASN A 9 6.35 26.55 0.61
N PHE A 10 6.01 25.54 -0.20
CA PHE A 10 6.81 25.15 -1.36
C PHE A 10 6.90 26.31 -2.37
N LYS A 11 5.78 26.96 -2.68
CA LYS A 11 5.74 28.12 -3.59
C LYS A 11 6.47 29.34 -3.04
N ILE A 12 6.44 29.56 -1.73
CA ILE A 12 7.22 30.62 -1.07
C ILE A 12 8.72 30.32 -1.22
N ALA A 13 9.15 29.09 -0.93
CA ALA A 13 10.54 28.66 -1.05
C ALA A 13 11.07 28.82 -2.50
N GLU A 14 10.24 28.50 -3.50
CA GLU A 14 10.55 28.74 -4.92
C GLU A 14 10.75 30.24 -5.20
N LYS A 15 9.82 31.10 -4.75
CA LYS A 15 9.87 32.55 -5.01
C LYS A 15 11.08 33.24 -4.39
N ILE A 16 11.54 32.78 -3.22
CA ILE A 16 12.71 33.34 -2.54
C ILE A 16 14.03 32.66 -2.93
N GLY A 17 13.99 31.71 -3.88
CA GLY A 17 15.19 31.12 -4.47
C GLY A 17 15.89 30.06 -3.62
N LEU A 18 15.20 29.46 -2.65
CA LEU A 18 15.77 28.36 -1.87
C LEU A 18 16.12 27.17 -2.78
N LYS A 19 17.20 26.48 -2.43
CA LYS A 19 17.68 25.26 -3.10
C LYS A 19 17.55 24.08 -2.14
N ASN A 20 17.41 22.87 -2.68
CA ASN A 20 17.33 21.62 -1.92
C ASN A 20 16.23 21.63 -0.84
N VAL A 21 15.07 22.18 -1.17
CA VAL A 21 13.93 22.32 -0.25
C VAL A 21 13.41 20.93 0.15
N GLN A 22 13.20 20.72 1.45
CA GLN A 22 12.61 19.51 2.00
C GLN A 22 11.41 19.87 2.89
N ILE A 23 10.51 18.90 3.12
CA ILE A 23 9.38 19.09 4.02
C ILE A 23 9.90 19.22 5.45
N LEU A 24 9.66 20.38 6.08
CA LEU A 24 10.14 20.67 7.43
C LEU A 24 9.42 19.85 8.52
N SER A 25 8.11 19.63 8.35
CA SER A 25 7.28 18.86 9.28
C SER A 25 6.42 17.88 8.48
N PRO A 26 6.94 16.66 8.21
CA PRO A 26 6.23 15.63 7.49
C PRO A 26 4.97 15.21 8.24
N LYS A 27 3.90 14.90 7.51
CA LYS A 27 2.77 14.21 8.10
C LYS A 27 3.15 12.75 8.35
N GLU A 28 2.92 12.28 9.55
CA GLU A 28 3.06 10.88 9.91
C GLU A 28 1.89 10.05 9.33
N ASP A 29 2.04 8.73 9.27
CA ASP A 29 1.00 7.74 8.99
C ASP A 29 0.22 7.84 7.66
N ASN A 30 0.84 8.37 6.60
CA ASN A 30 0.21 8.42 5.27
C ASN A 30 0.27 7.08 4.50
N LEU A 31 0.90 6.04 5.05
CA LEU A 31 1.10 4.76 4.39
C LEU A 31 0.55 3.62 5.24
N LEU A 32 -0.09 2.66 4.56
CA LEU A 32 -0.56 1.41 5.16
C LEU A 32 0.10 0.23 4.45
N LYS A 33 0.45 -0.81 5.22
CA LYS A 33 0.89 -2.09 4.66
C LYS A 33 -0.31 -3.03 4.59
N LEU A 34 -0.77 -3.31 3.37
CA LEU A 34 -1.79 -4.33 3.14
C LEU A 34 -1.17 -5.72 3.16
N VAL A 35 -1.73 -6.62 3.96
CA VAL A 35 -1.35 -8.04 4.00
C VAL A 35 -2.60 -8.88 3.81
N THR A 36 -2.59 -9.75 2.81
CA THR A 36 -3.71 -10.63 2.48
C THR A 36 -3.21 -12.06 2.34
N TYR A 37 -4.01 -13.03 2.79
CA TYR A 37 -3.73 -14.46 2.61
C TYR A 37 -4.71 -15.03 1.60
N VAL A 38 -4.18 -15.68 0.57
CA VAL A 38 -4.95 -16.18 -0.57
C VAL A 38 -4.44 -17.56 -0.97
N PRO A 39 -5.30 -18.44 -1.52
CA PRO A 39 -4.84 -19.69 -2.12
C PRO A 39 -3.85 -19.43 -3.25
N PRO A 40 -2.83 -20.29 -3.45
CA PRO A 40 -1.81 -20.10 -4.48
C PRO A 40 -2.39 -19.89 -5.89
N THR A 41 -3.49 -20.59 -6.21
CA THR A 41 -4.19 -20.50 -7.50
C THR A 41 -4.80 -19.12 -7.79
N HIS A 42 -4.94 -18.25 -6.78
CA HIS A 42 -5.55 -16.92 -6.90
C HIS A 42 -4.55 -15.78 -6.63
N ALA A 43 -3.30 -16.10 -6.27
CA ALA A 43 -2.32 -15.11 -5.84
C ALA A 43 -2.02 -14.05 -6.91
N ASP A 44 -1.93 -14.45 -8.18
CA ASP A 44 -1.66 -13.54 -9.29
C ASP A 44 -2.84 -12.61 -9.56
N ASN A 45 -4.06 -13.15 -9.56
CA ASN A 45 -5.27 -12.37 -9.78
C ASN A 45 -5.43 -11.26 -8.71
N VAL A 46 -5.17 -11.60 -7.45
CA VAL A 46 -5.26 -10.62 -6.35
C VAL A 46 -4.16 -9.57 -6.45
N ARG A 47 -2.90 -9.96 -6.74
CA ARG A 47 -1.81 -9.00 -6.95
C ARG A 47 -2.11 -8.03 -8.07
N ASN A 48 -2.54 -8.52 -9.22
CA ASN A 48 -2.84 -7.69 -10.38
C ASN A 48 -3.97 -6.69 -10.06
N ALA A 49 -5.01 -7.13 -9.36
CA ALA A 49 -6.08 -6.23 -8.92
C ALA A 49 -5.56 -5.11 -7.99
N LEU A 50 -4.66 -5.44 -7.06
CA LEU A 50 -4.04 -4.45 -6.18
C LEU A 50 -3.17 -3.45 -6.94
N PHE A 51 -2.39 -3.91 -7.92
CA PHE A 51 -1.56 -3.03 -8.76
C PHE A 51 -2.42 -2.07 -9.59
N ILE A 52 -3.51 -2.56 -10.18
CA ILE A 52 -4.47 -1.73 -10.92
C ILE A 52 -5.11 -0.68 -10.00
N ALA A 53 -5.38 -1.03 -8.74
CA ALA A 53 -5.90 -0.09 -7.75
C ALA A 53 -4.86 0.95 -7.25
N GLY A 54 -3.61 0.87 -7.70
CA GLY A 54 -2.52 1.78 -7.36
C GLY A 54 -1.65 1.35 -6.17
N CYS A 55 -1.89 0.17 -5.59
CA CYS A 55 -1.00 -0.37 -4.56
C CYS A 55 0.37 -0.72 -5.16
N GLY A 56 1.43 -0.63 -4.34
CA GLY A 56 2.78 -1.00 -4.76
C GLY A 56 3.44 0.01 -5.70
N ASN A 57 2.91 1.23 -5.82
CA ASN A 57 3.59 2.34 -6.49
C ASN A 57 4.47 3.08 -5.46
N ILE A 58 5.80 2.92 -5.57
CA ILE A 58 6.77 3.48 -4.62
C ILE A 58 7.94 4.09 -5.40
N GLY A 59 8.00 5.42 -5.43
CA GLY A 59 9.06 6.15 -6.14
C GLY A 59 9.04 5.84 -7.64
N ASN A 60 10.14 5.32 -8.17
CA ASN A 60 10.29 4.96 -9.58
C ASN A 60 9.92 3.49 -9.88
N TYR A 61 9.23 2.82 -8.94
CA TYR A 61 8.85 1.42 -9.07
C TYR A 61 7.33 1.28 -8.96
N ASP A 62 6.75 0.48 -9.84
CA ASP A 62 5.36 0.03 -9.73
C ASP A 62 5.29 -1.44 -9.33
N SER A 63 4.07 -1.94 -9.12
CA SER A 63 3.79 -3.36 -8.90
C SER A 63 4.60 -4.01 -7.75
N CYS A 64 5.00 -3.20 -6.76
CA CYS A 64 5.80 -3.67 -5.64
C CYS A 64 4.95 -4.56 -4.71
N SER A 65 5.36 -5.82 -4.55
CA SER A 65 4.74 -6.76 -3.62
C SER A 65 5.77 -7.71 -3.02
N TYR A 66 5.46 -8.28 -1.86
CA TYR A 66 6.22 -9.37 -1.26
C TYR A 66 5.32 -10.58 -1.09
N ASN A 67 5.84 -11.78 -1.34
CA ASN A 67 5.07 -13.01 -1.35
C ASN A 67 5.80 -14.06 -0.52
N SER A 68 5.03 -14.78 0.30
CA SER A 68 5.52 -15.86 1.15
C SER A 68 4.53 -17.00 1.13
N GLU A 69 5.02 -18.21 0.93
CA GLU A 69 4.20 -19.41 1.05
C GLU A 69 4.11 -19.86 2.50
N GLY A 70 2.95 -20.41 2.89
CA GLY A 70 2.70 -20.85 4.25
C GLY A 70 1.42 -21.66 4.37
N LYS A 71 1.17 -22.17 5.58
CA LYS A 71 -0.04 -22.92 5.91
C LYS A 71 -0.86 -22.13 6.94
N GLY A 72 -2.08 -21.76 6.56
CA GLY A 72 -3.07 -21.20 7.47
C GLY A 72 -3.96 -22.30 8.04
N THR A 73 -4.34 -22.20 9.31
CA THR A 73 -5.33 -23.07 9.93
C THR A 73 -6.47 -22.23 10.49
N PHE A 74 -7.67 -22.80 10.48
CA PHE A 74 -8.84 -22.19 11.08
C PHE A 74 -9.80 -23.29 11.58
N ARG A 75 -10.72 -22.92 12.47
CA ARG A 75 -11.85 -23.76 12.88
C ARG A 75 -13.13 -23.10 12.38
N ALA A 76 -13.82 -23.75 11.45
CA ALA A 76 -15.13 -23.31 11.00
C ALA A 76 -16.12 -23.34 12.19
N LYS A 77 -16.96 -22.31 12.28
CA LYS A 77 -18.13 -22.31 13.17
C LYS A 77 -19.37 -22.69 12.35
N GLU A 78 -20.46 -23.01 13.04
CA GLU A 78 -21.75 -23.25 12.39
C GLU A 78 -22.14 -22.07 11.48
N GLY A 79 -22.55 -22.38 10.26
CA GLY A 79 -22.89 -21.38 9.22
C GLY A 79 -21.70 -20.78 8.46
N ALA A 80 -20.45 -21.20 8.72
CA ALA A 80 -19.31 -20.74 7.96
C ALA A 80 -19.32 -21.26 6.51
N ASN A 81 -18.93 -20.40 5.56
CA ASN A 81 -18.75 -20.78 4.15
C ASN A 81 -17.31 -20.47 3.72
N PRO A 82 -16.33 -21.33 4.06
CA PRO A 82 -14.93 -21.05 3.78
C PRO A 82 -14.63 -21.20 2.28
N PHE A 83 -13.74 -20.36 1.76
CA PHE A 83 -13.29 -20.48 0.36
C PHE A 83 -12.60 -21.83 0.08
N CYS A 84 -11.88 -22.37 1.07
CA CYS A 84 -11.25 -23.69 1.01
C CYS A 84 -11.40 -24.44 2.34
N GLY A 85 -11.49 -25.77 2.27
CA GLY A 85 -11.75 -26.64 3.41
C GLY A 85 -13.23 -27.05 3.54
N ALA A 86 -13.55 -27.81 4.58
CA ALA A 86 -14.90 -28.24 4.92
C ALA A 86 -15.22 -27.88 6.38
N ILE A 87 -16.52 -27.85 6.70
CA ILE A 87 -17.03 -27.67 8.07
C ILE A 87 -16.87 -28.97 8.85
#